data_AF-A0A7J4ZT68-F1
#
_entry.id   AF-A0A7J4ZT68-F1
#
_cell.length_a   1.000
_cell.length_b   1.000
_cell.length_c   1.000
_cell.angle_alpha   90.00
_cell.angle_beta   90.00
_cell.angle_gamma   90.00
#
_symmetry.space_group_name_H-M   'P 1'
#
loop_
_entity.id
_entity.type
_entity.pdbx_description
1 polymer ?
#
loop_
_entity_poly.entity_id
_entity_poly.type
_entity_poly.pdbx_seq_one_letter_code
_entity_poly.pdbx_strand_id
1 'polypeptide(L)'
;MIERRRPSVGTIGVLAALILFSSAGVHAEENACGPTTPSEEHLFNLQLENEGLKLRIKQLETVKTISAERLRQKKVQRLREIAAEVKTQRQTTSDFQGFVKWMSTNLAGYNRYIQAGSYAAVAARMLPIPYAGQASIFTKFVTQFTIALNNASVSVTNYLNSSKRFIALVEAIDPAKPLDEKTITEASHFADQKLLKDMNDTQAKLATVADLSSGALSFLESVNHYASGTDEYWNKVKGLMKKDVDPKEKSFLSESTSNLKTQANRFNGKLRSFEEITKKEAASVKSLAVYDELAADLVAAK
;
A
#
# COMPACT_ATOMS: atom_id res chain seq x y z
N MET A 1 0.69 9.64 -56.08
CA MET A 1 1.20 10.71 -55.21
C MET A 1 2.03 10.04 -54.11
N ILE A 2 3.33 9.70 -54.19
CA ILE A 2 4.54 10.28 -54.78
C ILE A 2 4.58 11.80 -54.69
N GLU A 3 5.25 12.30 -53.66
CA GLU A 3 6.40 13.18 -53.88
C GLU A 3 7.45 12.95 -52.79
N ARG A 4 8.55 12.35 -53.22
CA ARG A 4 9.84 12.30 -52.53
C ARG A 4 10.55 13.62 -52.81
N ARG A 5 11.20 14.21 -51.80
CA ARG A 5 12.40 15.03 -52.02
C ARG A 5 13.57 14.48 -51.19
N ARG A 6 14.54 13.90 -51.90
CA ARG A 6 15.99 13.89 -51.58
C ARG A 6 16.63 15.08 -52.36
N PRO A 7 17.97 15.23 -52.43
CA PRO A 7 18.99 15.48 -51.41
C PRO A 7 19.92 16.68 -51.79
N SER A 8 20.81 17.12 -50.89
CA SER A 8 22.12 17.71 -51.24
C SER A 8 23.04 17.47 -50.03
N VAL A 9 24.09 16.65 -50.08
CA VAL A 9 25.34 16.71 -50.86
C VAL A 9 25.96 18.11 -50.80
N GLY A 10 26.72 18.32 -49.73
CA GLY A 10 27.62 19.44 -49.53
C GLY A 10 28.94 18.93 -48.93
N THR A 11 29.83 18.55 -49.83
CA THR A 11 31.28 18.76 -49.73
C THR A 11 32.07 18.04 -48.62
N ILE A 12 32.66 16.94 -49.06
CA ILE A 12 33.95 16.36 -48.68
C ILE A 12 34.93 17.40 -48.12
N GLY A 13 35.36 17.21 -46.87
CA GLY A 13 36.51 17.86 -46.26
C GLY A 13 37.52 16.81 -45.81
N VAL A 14 38.11 16.09 -46.77
CA VAL A 14 39.37 15.37 -46.55
C VAL A 14 40.46 16.44 -46.53
N LEU A 15 41.03 16.73 -45.36
CA LEU A 15 42.30 17.43 -45.28
C LEU A 15 43.35 16.43 -44.78
N ALA A 16 44.10 15.93 -45.75
CA ALA A 16 45.36 15.26 -45.54
C ALA A 16 46.37 16.22 -44.91
N ALA A 17 47.13 15.75 -43.92
CA ALA A 17 48.47 16.25 -43.64
C ALA A 17 49.41 15.04 -43.66
N LEU A 18 49.89 14.78 -44.87
CA LEU A 18 50.89 13.79 -45.22
C LEU A 18 52.26 14.47 -45.09
N ILE A 19 53.20 13.74 -44.48
CA ILE A 19 54.66 13.78 -44.70
C ILE A 19 55.43 15.01 -44.18
N LEU A 20 56.25 14.78 -43.16
CA LEU A 20 57.71 14.83 -43.32
C LEU A 20 58.35 13.65 -42.58
N PHE A 21 58.44 12.53 -43.30
CA PHE A 21 59.54 11.58 -43.12
C PHE A 21 60.81 12.34 -43.50
N SER A 22 61.65 12.67 -42.52
CA SER A 22 63.03 13.04 -42.80
C SER A 22 63.87 11.77 -42.75
N SER A 23 64.56 11.56 -43.85
CA SER A 23 65.36 10.41 -44.22
C SER A 23 66.39 10.02 -43.16
N ALA A 24 66.52 8.71 -43.01
CA ALA A 24 67.66 8.04 -42.41
C ALA A 24 68.98 8.58 -42.98
N GLY A 25 69.75 9.25 -42.13
CA GLY A 25 71.21 9.24 -42.20
C GLY A 25 71.67 7.99 -41.47
N VAL A 26 71.92 6.92 -42.21
CA VAL A 26 72.69 5.77 -41.71
C VAL A 26 74.13 6.25 -41.54
N HIS A 27 74.56 6.44 -40.30
CA HIS A 27 75.94 6.18 -39.92
C HIS A 27 75.93 5.34 -38.65
N ALA A 28 76.62 4.22 -38.76
CA ALA A 28 76.77 3.19 -37.77
C ALA A 28 77.63 3.64 -36.59
N GLU A 29 77.67 2.76 -35.59
CA GLU A 29 78.48 2.75 -34.37
C GLU A 29 77.86 3.61 -33.25
N GLU A 30 77.56 3.09 -32.06
CA GLU A 30 78.16 1.96 -31.34
C GLU A 30 77.17 1.50 -30.26
N ASN A 31 77.29 0.23 -29.87
CA ASN A 31 76.56 -0.38 -28.77
C ASN A 31 76.52 0.52 -27.52
N ALA A 32 75.31 0.83 -27.04
CA ALA A 32 75.10 1.20 -25.65
C ALA A 32 73.76 0.65 -25.17
N CYS A 33 73.69 -0.69 -25.08
CA CYS A 33 72.93 -1.35 -24.02
C CYS A 33 73.56 -0.93 -22.68
N GLY A 34 73.24 0.28 -22.24
CA GLY A 34 73.60 0.79 -20.91
C GLY A 34 72.49 0.44 -19.91
N PRO A 35 72.82 0.03 -18.68
CA PRO A 35 71.80 -0.19 -17.66
C PRO A 35 71.10 1.15 -17.43
N THR A 36 69.78 1.15 -17.59
CA THR A 36 68.89 2.19 -17.10
C THR A 36 69.34 2.54 -15.69
N THR A 37 69.75 3.79 -15.47
CA THR A 37 70.12 4.19 -14.12
C THR A 37 68.86 4.04 -13.26
N PRO A 38 68.97 3.54 -12.01
CA PRO A 38 67.80 3.30 -11.16
C PRO A 38 66.92 4.55 -10.97
N SER A 39 67.43 5.74 -11.28
CA SER A 39 66.72 7.02 -11.32
C SER A 39 65.78 7.18 -12.52
N GLU A 40 66.18 6.73 -13.72
CA GLU A 40 65.40 6.88 -14.96
C GLU A 40 64.24 5.87 -15.04
N GLU A 41 64.47 4.64 -14.58
CA GLU A 41 63.40 3.65 -14.39
C GLU A 41 62.38 4.12 -13.35
N HIS A 42 62.82 4.79 -12.29
CA HIS A 42 61.93 5.35 -11.28
C HIS A 42 61.06 6.47 -11.86
N LEU A 43 61.65 7.36 -12.66
CA LEU A 43 60.95 8.44 -13.35
C LEU A 43 59.91 7.92 -14.34
N PHE A 44 60.26 6.87 -15.09
CA PHE A 44 59.34 6.22 -16.01
C PHE A 44 58.16 5.56 -15.28
N ASN A 45 58.43 4.86 -14.17
CA ASN A 45 57.38 4.25 -13.34
C ASN A 45 56.46 5.31 -12.71
N LEU A 46 57.01 6.42 -12.23
CA LEU A 46 56.26 7.55 -11.68
C LEU A 46 55.38 8.25 -12.72
N GLN A 47 55.84 8.36 -13.97
CA GLN A 47 55.04 8.88 -15.07
C GLN A 47 53.90 7.94 -15.44
N LEU A 48 54.17 6.64 -15.53
CA LEU A 48 53.16 5.62 -15.78
C LEU A 48 52.08 5.61 -14.69
N GLU A 49 52.49 5.71 -13.43
CA GLU A 49 51.58 5.77 -12.28
C GLU A 49 50.76 7.07 -12.28
N ASN A 50 51.37 8.23 -12.62
CA ASN A 50 50.64 9.49 -12.77
C ASN A 50 49.59 9.44 -13.88
N GLU A 51 49.94 8.88 -15.04
CA GLU A 51 49.00 8.67 -16.15
C GLU A 51 47.87 7.73 -15.71
N GLY A 52 48.19 6.64 -15.01
CA GLY A 52 47.21 5.71 -14.43
C GLY A 52 46.28 6.35 -13.41
N LEU A 53 46.81 7.23 -12.54
CA LEU A 53 46.04 7.98 -11.56
C LEU A 53 45.13 9.02 -12.22
N LYS A 54 45.61 9.76 -13.23
CA LYS A 54 44.80 10.70 -14.01
C LYS A 54 43.64 10.00 -14.73
N LEU A 55 43.88 8.79 -15.24
CA LEU A 55 42.85 8.01 -15.92
C LEU A 55 41.81 7.49 -14.92
N ARG A 56 42.22 7.03 -13.73
CA ARG A 56 41.31 6.67 -12.63
C ARG A 56 40.50 7.87 -12.12
N ILE A 57 41.11 9.05 -12.00
CA ILE A 57 40.42 10.30 -11.62
C ILE A 57 39.34 10.63 -12.66
N LYS A 58 39.68 10.62 -13.96
CA LYS A 58 38.68 10.83 -15.02
C LYS A 58 37.56 9.78 -14.99
N GLN A 59 37.88 8.52 -14.72
CA GLN A 59 36.87 7.46 -14.59
C GLN A 59 35.95 7.71 -13.39
N LEU A 60 36.49 8.15 -12.25
CA LEU A 60 35.71 8.52 -11.06
C LEU A 60 34.86 9.77 -11.30
N GLU A 61 35.37 10.76 -12.01
CA GLU A 61 34.62 11.97 -12.41
C GLU A 61 33.50 11.68 -13.42
N THR A 62 33.63 10.61 -14.22
CA THR A 62 32.55 10.16 -15.14
C THR A 62 31.44 9.37 -14.46
N VAL A 63 31.58 8.98 -13.18
CA VAL A 63 30.49 8.37 -12.41
C VAL A 63 29.42 9.42 -12.19
N LYS A 64 28.25 9.26 -12.82
CA LYS A 64 27.10 10.16 -12.67
C LYS A 64 26.61 10.14 -11.21
N THR A 65 27.13 11.04 -10.39
CA THR A 65 26.67 11.23 -9.01
C THR A 65 25.36 12.02 -9.04
N ILE A 66 24.33 11.50 -8.35
CA ILE A 66 23.10 12.26 -8.12
C ILE A 66 23.42 13.28 -7.04
N SER A 67 23.18 14.58 -7.30
CA SER A 67 23.38 15.61 -6.28
C SER A 67 22.37 15.46 -5.13
N ALA A 68 22.77 15.86 -3.92
CA ALA A 68 21.88 15.87 -2.74
C ALA A 68 20.59 16.67 -2.98
N GLU A 69 20.70 17.78 -3.73
CA GLU A 69 19.54 18.58 -4.15
C GLU A 69 18.56 17.76 -4.99
N ARG A 70 19.06 16.96 -5.93
CA ARG A 70 18.23 16.14 -6.81
C ARG A 70 17.59 14.97 -6.07
N LEU A 71 18.26 14.40 -5.06
CA LEU A 71 17.64 13.42 -4.16
C LEU A 71 16.50 14.04 -3.35
N ARG A 72 16.70 15.25 -2.81
CA ARG A 72 15.68 15.96 -2.04
C ARG A 72 14.43 16.27 -2.88
N GLN A 73 14.63 16.72 -4.11
CA GLN A 73 13.54 16.92 -5.08
C GLN A 73 12.77 15.63 -5.37
N LYS A 74 13.47 14.51 -5.57
CA LYS A 74 12.83 13.19 -5.76
C LYS A 74 12.06 12.74 -4.53
N LYS A 75 12.59 12.95 -3.32
CA LYS A 75 11.91 12.63 -2.06
C LYS A 75 10.60 13.41 -1.92
N VAL A 76 10.61 14.72 -2.23
CA VAL A 76 9.40 15.56 -2.22
C VAL A 76 8.39 15.13 -3.28
N GLN A 77 8.86 14.83 -4.50
CA GLN A 77 7.98 14.28 -5.53
C GLN A 77 7.30 12.99 -5.04
N ARG A 78 8.06 12.09 -4.41
CA ARG A 78 7.52 10.84 -3.88
C ARG A 78 6.52 11.06 -2.75
N LEU A 79 6.79 12.00 -1.84
CA LEU A 79 5.85 12.39 -0.78
C LEU A 79 4.52 12.90 -1.36
N ARG A 80 4.55 13.68 -2.44
CA ARG A 80 3.34 14.17 -3.12
C ARG A 80 2.55 13.06 -3.80
N GLU A 81 3.24 12.11 -4.44
CA GLU A 81 2.61 10.93 -5.02
C GLU A 81 1.88 10.13 -3.93
N ILE A 82 2.54 9.88 -2.79
CA ILE A 82 1.93 9.20 -1.63
C ILE A 82 0.73 10.01 -1.11
N ALA A 83 0.84 11.33 -0.99
CA ALA A 83 -0.28 12.16 -0.53
C ALA A 83 -1.49 12.12 -1.48
N ALA A 84 -1.27 12.05 -2.79
CA ALA A 84 -2.33 11.89 -3.78
C ALA A 84 -3.01 10.50 -3.70
N GLU A 85 -2.22 9.44 -3.51
CA GLU A 85 -2.71 8.08 -3.28
C GLU A 85 -3.56 8.02 -2.00
N VAL A 86 -3.04 8.54 -0.89
CA VAL A 86 -3.72 8.61 0.41
C VAL A 86 -5.02 9.41 0.32
N LYS A 87 -5.06 10.50 -0.47
CA LYS A 87 -6.28 11.29 -0.69
C LYS A 87 -7.36 10.46 -1.39
N THR A 88 -6.97 9.65 -2.37
CA THR A 88 -7.87 8.72 -3.06
C THR A 88 -8.35 7.63 -2.10
N GLN A 89 -7.45 7.08 -1.30
CA GLN A 89 -7.77 6.05 -0.30
C GLN A 89 -8.76 6.56 0.75
N ARG A 90 -8.59 7.77 1.29
CA ARG A 90 -9.55 8.39 2.24
C ARG A 90 -10.98 8.42 1.73
N GLN A 91 -11.16 8.68 0.44
CA GLN A 91 -12.49 8.79 -0.17
C GLN A 91 -13.19 7.44 -0.22
N THR A 92 -12.43 6.35 -0.31
CA THR A 92 -12.97 4.98 -0.15
C THR A 92 -13.21 4.61 1.31
N THR A 93 -12.49 5.23 2.24
CA THR A 93 -12.63 4.97 3.68
C THR A 93 -13.95 5.46 4.28
N SER A 94 -14.57 6.50 3.72
CA SER A 94 -15.90 6.94 4.17
C SER A 94 -16.97 5.87 3.99
N ASP A 95 -16.84 5.01 2.98
CA ASP A 95 -17.77 3.91 2.73
C ASP A 95 -17.74 2.88 3.88
N PHE A 96 -16.56 2.65 4.49
CA PHE A 96 -16.42 1.77 5.64
C PHE A 96 -17.14 2.32 6.88
N GLN A 97 -17.09 3.64 7.13
CA GLN A 97 -17.88 4.24 8.20
C GLN A 97 -19.38 4.06 7.97
N GLY A 98 -19.82 4.21 6.71
CA GLY A 98 -21.19 3.95 6.31
C GLY A 98 -21.64 2.52 6.62
N PHE A 99 -20.81 1.53 6.24
CA PHE A 99 -21.08 0.11 6.54
C PHE A 99 -21.09 -0.17 8.04
N VAL A 100 -20.10 0.29 8.80
CA VAL A 100 -20.02 0.07 10.26
C VAL A 100 -21.23 0.66 10.97
N LYS A 101 -21.66 1.87 10.59
CA LYS A 101 -22.87 2.51 11.12
C LYS A 101 -24.12 1.74 10.75
N TRP A 102 -24.26 1.37 9.48
CA TRP A 102 -25.39 0.56 9.00
C TRP A 102 -25.47 -0.77 9.77
N MET A 103 -24.35 -1.49 9.91
CA MET A 103 -24.31 -2.76 10.60
C MET A 103 -24.63 -2.61 12.08
N SER A 104 -24.15 -1.56 12.74
CA SER A 104 -24.49 -1.25 14.14
C SER A 104 -25.99 -1.04 14.34
N THR A 105 -26.65 -0.31 13.43
CA THR A 105 -28.12 -0.11 13.47
C THR A 105 -28.89 -1.40 13.21
N ASN A 106 -28.43 -2.23 12.26
CA ASN A 106 -29.09 -3.48 11.90
C ASN A 106 -28.82 -4.61 12.90
N LEU A 107 -27.70 -4.57 13.64
CA LEU A 107 -27.36 -5.56 14.67
C LEU A 107 -28.39 -5.59 15.80
N ALA A 108 -28.94 -4.43 16.18
CA ALA A 108 -30.04 -4.35 17.14
C ALA A 108 -31.34 -4.99 16.60
N GLY A 109 -31.57 -4.88 15.28
CA GLY A 109 -32.67 -5.56 14.58
C GLY A 109 -32.48 -7.07 14.57
N TYR A 110 -31.29 -7.57 14.20
CA TYR A 110 -30.95 -8.99 14.26
C TYR A 110 -31.05 -9.55 15.67
N ASN A 111 -30.62 -8.79 16.68
CA ASN A 111 -30.75 -9.16 18.08
C ASN A 111 -32.22 -9.27 18.50
N ARG A 112 -33.12 -8.39 18.03
CA ARG A 112 -34.55 -8.49 18.29
C ARG A 112 -35.17 -9.73 17.66
N TYR A 113 -34.81 -10.13 16.44
CA TYR A 113 -35.34 -11.37 15.85
C TYR A 113 -34.89 -12.61 16.61
N ILE A 114 -33.64 -12.63 17.06
CA ILE A 114 -33.06 -13.78 17.76
C ILE A 114 -33.53 -13.85 19.23
N GLN A 115 -33.67 -12.70 19.91
CA GLN A 115 -34.27 -12.62 21.25
C GLN A 115 -35.79 -12.81 21.25
N ALA A 116 -36.49 -12.38 20.20
CA ALA A 116 -37.93 -12.64 20.02
C ALA A 116 -38.24 -14.12 19.76
N GLY A 117 -37.22 -14.99 19.69
CA GLY A 117 -37.40 -16.43 19.60
C GLY A 117 -37.69 -16.89 18.17
N SER A 118 -37.01 -16.31 17.18
CA SER A 118 -37.10 -16.76 15.78
C SER A 118 -36.76 -18.26 15.69
N TYR A 119 -37.79 -19.09 15.49
CA TYR A 119 -37.80 -20.48 15.00
C TYR A 119 -36.94 -21.53 15.73
N ALA A 120 -35.67 -21.25 15.98
CA ALA A 120 -34.71 -22.13 16.62
C ALA A 120 -34.93 -22.24 18.14
N ALA A 121 -35.42 -21.18 18.82
CA ALA A 121 -35.83 -21.24 20.23
C ALA A 121 -37.13 -22.03 20.46
N VAL A 122 -38.02 -22.07 19.48
CA VAL A 122 -39.26 -22.90 19.50
C VAL A 122 -38.94 -24.36 19.18
N ALA A 123 -38.10 -24.60 18.17
CA ALA A 123 -37.57 -25.93 17.87
C ALA A 123 -36.73 -26.51 19.02
N ALA A 124 -35.97 -25.68 19.72
CA ALA A 124 -35.16 -26.13 20.84
C ALA A 124 -35.90 -26.23 22.17
N ARG A 125 -37.08 -25.63 22.32
CA ARG A 125 -38.01 -25.95 23.40
C ARG A 125 -38.64 -27.34 23.25
N MET A 126 -38.59 -27.92 22.05
CA MET A 126 -39.05 -29.29 21.75
C MET A 126 -37.93 -30.34 21.83
N LEU A 127 -36.71 -29.94 22.18
CA LEU A 127 -35.61 -30.86 22.49
C LEU A 127 -35.36 -30.85 24.00
N PRO A 128 -35.19 -32.01 24.65
CA PRO A 128 -34.89 -32.07 26.07
C PRO A 128 -33.44 -31.62 26.34
N ILE A 129 -33.27 -30.29 26.51
CA ILE A 129 -32.15 -29.56 27.16
C ILE A 129 -30.79 -29.60 26.39
N PRO A 130 -29.95 -28.53 26.32
CA PRO A 130 -30.04 -27.16 26.86
C PRO A 130 -29.85 -26.06 25.78
N TYR A 131 -30.87 -25.21 25.54
CA TYR A 131 -30.74 -24.06 24.61
C TYR A 131 -30.21 -22.77 25.26
N ALA A 132 -29.94 -22.79 26.57
CA ALA A 132 -29.33 -21.66 27.30
C ALA A 132 -27.90 -21.34 26.81
N GLY A 133 -27.18 -22.34 26.29
CA GLY A 133 -25.84 -22.16 25.73
C GLY A 133 -25.82 -21.31 24.45
N GLN A 134 -26.80 -21.49 23.56
CA GLN A 134 -26.84 -20.78 22.27
C GLN A 134 -27.24 -19.30 22.43
N ALA A 135 -28.17 -18.98 23.33
CA ALA A 135 -28.48 -17.59 23.66
C ALA A 135 -27.28 -16.85 24.30
N SER A 136 -26.49 -17.54 25.13
CA SER A 136 -25.24 -17.01 25.69
C SER A 136 -24.17 -16.81 24.61
N ILE A 137 -23.99 -17.77 23.70
CA ILE A 137 -23.06 -17.67 22.57
C ILE A 137 -23.45 -16.51 21.64
N PHE A 138 -24.74 -16.32 21.37
CA PHE A 138 -25.21 -15.22 20.54
C PHE A 138 -25.07 -13.86 21.22
N THR A 139 -25.40 -13.75 22.51
CA THR A 139 -25.17 -12.52 23.27
C THR A 139 -23.68 -12.15 23.26
N LYS A 140 -22.80 -13.16 23.44
CA LYS A 140 -21.35 -12.98 23.29
C LYS A 140 -20.97 -12.55 21.89
N PHE A 141 -21.54 -13.16 20.85
CA PHE A 141 -21.32 -12.76 19.45
C PHE A 141 -21.72 -11.31 19.20
N VAL A 142 -22.93 -10.89 19.57
CA VAL A 142 -23.41 -9.50 19.41
C VAL A 142 -22.53 -8.53 20.18
N THR A 143 -22.10 -8.90 21.40
CA THR A 143 -21.20 -8.08 22.21
C THR A 143 -19.84 -7.92 21.52
N GLN A 144 -19.23 -9.03 21.07
CA GLN A 144 -17.98 -9.02 20.31
C GLN A 144 -18.10 -8.22 19.01
N PHE A 145 -19.22 -8.37 18.30
CA PHE A 145 -19.51 -7.64 17.07
C PHE A 145 -19.63 -6.14 17.32
N THR A 146 -20.34 -5.74 18.38
CA THR A 146 -20.47 -4.34 18.78
C THR A 146 -19.12 -3.73 19.15
N ILE A 147 -18.30 -4.46 19.91
CA ILE A 147 -16.94 -4.04 20.26
C ILE A 147 -16.07 -3.91 19.00
N ALA A 148 -16.13 -4.88 18.08
CA ALA A 148 -15.38 -4.85 16.83
C ALA A 148 -15.80 -3.68 15.94
N LEU A 149 -17.10 -3.41 15.81
CA LEU A 149 -17.63 -2.26 15.08
C LEU A 149 -17.16 -0.92 15.68
N ASN A 150 -17.18 -0.80 17.01
CA ASN A 150 -16.69 0.42 17.68
C ASN A 150 -15.17 0.60 17.46
N ASN A 151 -14.39 -0.46 17.65
CA ASN A 151 -12.95 -0.45 17.42
C ASN A 151 -12.61 -0.10 15.96
N ALA A 152 -13.35 -0.66 14.99
CA ALA A 152 -13.20 -0.31 13.58
C ALA A 152 -13.58 1.15 13.31
N SER A 153 -14.66 1.65 13.89
CA SER A 153 -15.06 3.06 13.76
C SER A 153 -13.99 4.02 14.29
N VAL A 154 -13.42 3.72 15.46
CA VAL A 154 -12.33 4.52 16.06
C VAL A 154 -11.08 4.45 15.20
N SER A 155 -10.68 3.26 14.76
CA SER A 155 -9.48 3.08 13.93
C SER A 155 -9.60 3.79 12.59
N VAL A 156 -10.75 3.66 11.91
CA VAL A 156 -11.06 4.42 10.69
C VAL A 156 -10.99 5.92 10.93
N THR A 157 -11.52 6.42 12.04
CA THR A 157 -11.45 7.84 12.38
C THR A 157 -10.02 8.30 12.64
N ASN A 158 -9.20 7.49 13.32
CA ASN A 158 -7.79 7.77 13.55
C ASN A 158 -7.02 7.86 12.24
N TYR A 159 -7.22 6.90 11.33
CA TYR A 159 -6.63 6.94 10.00
C TYR A 159 -7.11 8.15 9.19
N LEU A 160 -8.39 8.53 9.26
CA LEU A 160 -8.91 9.77 8.68
C LEU A 160 -8.40 11.04 9.36
N ASN A 161 -7.79 10.98 10.54
CA ASN A 161 -7.14 12.15 11.13
C ASN A 161 -5.67 12.20 10.73
N SER A 162 -4.95 11.08 10.81
CA SER A 162 -3.54 11.01 10.43
C SER A 162 -3.32 11.26 8.93
N SER A 163 -4.13 10.68 8.05
CA SER A 163 -4.02 10.98 6.60
C SER A 163 -4.31 12.45 6.28
N LYS A 164 -5.17 13.14 7.04
CA LYS A 164 -5.46 14.57 6.82
C LYS A 164 -4.23 15.40 7.19
N ARG A 165 -3.64 15.08 8.34
CA ARG A 165 -2.41 15.72 8.82
C ARG A 165 -1.24 15.46 7.87
N PHE A 166 -1.09 14.24 7.38
CA PHE A 166 -0.04 13.92 6.41
C PHE A 166 -0.20 14.73 5.11
N ILE A 167 -1.40 14.78 4.53
CA ILE A 167 -1.67 15.58 3.33
C ILE A 167 -1.31 17.05 3.58
N ALA A 168 -1.74 17.62 4.71
CA ALA A 168 -1.42 19.00 5.06
C ALA A 168 0.10 19.27 5.22
N LEU A 169 0.84 18.33 5.82
CA LEU A 169 2.30 18.43 5.93
C LEU A 169 2.97 18.42 4.55
N VAL A 170 2.50 17.59 3.62
CA VAL A 170 3.03 17.52 2.26
C VAL A 170 2.65 18.74 1.42
N GLU A 171 1.42 19.26 1.57
CA GLU A 171 0.95 20.47 0.89
C GLU A 171 1.68 21.74 1.38
N ALA A 172 2.18 21.74 2.62
CA ALA A 172 3.01 22.84 3.13
C ALA A 172 4.40 22.92 2.46
N ILE A 173 4.86 21.86 1.79
CA ILE A 173 6.14 21.83 1.07
C ILE A 173 5.96 22.53 -0.29
N ASP A 174 6.20 23.83 -0.31
CA ASP A 174 6.12 24.69 -1.50
C ASP A 174 7.32 24.43 -2.45
N PRO A 175 7.09 24.02 -3.72
CA PRO A 175 8.18 23.80 -4.67
C PRO A 175 8.81 25.10 -5.19
N ALA A 176 8.17 26.26 -4.97
CA ALA A 176 8.66 27.56 -5.39
C ALA A 176 9.58 28.22 -4.35
N LYS A 177 9.67 27.65 -3.15
CA LYS A 177 10.55 28.09 -2.05
C LYS A 177 11.74 27.14 -1.89
N PRO A 178 12.83 27.60 -1.27
CA PRO A 178 13.91 26.70 -0.87
C PRO A 178 13.35 25.55 -0.02
N LEU A 179 13.71 24.32 -0.40
CA LEU A 179 13.25 23.10 0.23
C LEU A 179 13.69 23.05 1.69
N ASP A 180 12.75 23.20 2.62
CA ASP A 180 13.02 23.07 4.05
C ASP A 180 13.15 21.59 4.44
N GLU A 181 14.39 21.15 4.66
CA GLU A 181 14.74 19.78 5.00
C GLU A 181 14.06 19.27 6.28
N LYS A 182 13.76 20.17 7.22
CA LYS A 182 13.05 19.81 8.46
C LYS A 182 11.63 19.35 8.16
N THR A 183 10.90 20.10 7.35
CA THR A 183 9.50 19.77 6.97
C THR A 183 9.41 18.47 6.16
N ILE A 184 10.38 18.24 5.26
CA ILE A 184 10.45 17.01 4.44
C ILE A 184 10.71 15.79 5.32
N THR A 185 11.61 15.93 6.30
CA THR A 185 11.94 14.87 7.24
C THR A 185 10.77 14.59 8.18
N GLU A 186 10.12 15.63 8.71
CA GLU A 186 8.92 15.50 9.54
C GLU A 186 7.79 14.78 8.78
N ALA A 187 7.52 15.18 7.53
CA ALA A 187 6.49 14.53 6.70
C ALA A 187 6.81 13.05 6.45
N SER A 188 8.07 12.72 6.16
CA SER A 188 8.55 11.34 5.94
C SER A 188 8.41 10.49 7.20
N HIS A 189 8.84 11.02 8.34
CA HIS A 189 8.77 10.34 9.64
C HIS A 189 7.32 10.15 10.11
N PHE A 190 6.47 11.16 9.90
CA PHE A 190 5.04 11.06 10.20
C PHE A 190 4.35 9.99 9.35
N ALA A 191 4.72 9.90 8.05
CA ALA A 191 4.21 8.86 7.17
C ALA A 191 4.56 7.46 7.70
N ASP A 192 5.83 7.23 8.02
CA ASP A 192 6.32 5.92 8.45
C ASP A 192 5.76 5.51 9.82
N GLN A 193 5.79 6.39 10.81
CA GLN A 193 5.43 6.01 12.18
C GLN A 193 3.94 6.07 12.49
N LYS A 194 3.24 7.08 11.95
CA LYS A 194 1.86 7.37 12.35
C LYS A 194 0.86 6.95 11.27
N LEU A 195 1.08 7.38 10.02
CA LEU A 195 0.17 7.06 8.93
C LEU A 195 0.12 5.55 8.66
N LEU A 196 1.27 4.90 8.47
CA LEU A 196 1.31 3.45 8.22
C LEU A 196 0.73 2.65 9.38
N LYS A 197 1.01 3.05 10.62
CA LYS A 197 0.47 2.38 11.82
C LYS A 197 -1.06 2.46 11.84
N ASP A 198 -1.62 3.66 11.69
CA ASP A 198 -3.07 3.86 11.72
C ASP A 198 -3.76 3.17 10.53
N MET A 199 -3.10 3.12 9.36
CA MET A 199 -3.60 2.41 8.18
C MET A 199 -3.65 0.89 8.40
N ASN A 200 -2.58 0.29 8.92
CA ASN A 200 -2.51 -1.15 9.21
C ASN A 200 -3.48 -1.55 10.34
N ASP A 201 -3.62 -0.71 11.38
CA ASP A 201 -4.61 -0.95 12.43
C ASP A 201 -6.03 -0.91 11.85
N THR A 202 -6.33 0.07 10.98
CA THR A 202 -7.63 0.17 10.31
C THR A 202 -7.91 -1.08 9.48
N GLN A 203 -6.93 -1.53 8.70
CA GLN A 203 -7.03 -2.77 7.93
C GLN A 203 -7.37 -3.97 8.84
N ALA A 204 -6.63 -4.16 9.92
CA ALA A 204 -6.84 -5.28 10.84
C ALA A 204 -8.22 -5.25 11.51
N LYS A 205 -8.70 -4.07 11.93
CA LYS A 205 -10.04 -3.93 12.52
C LYS A 205 -11.16 -4.15 11.50
N LEU A 206 -11.00 -3.66 10.27
CA LEU A 206 -11.97 -3.89 9.20
C LEU A 206 -12.03 -5.37 8.78
N ALA A 207 -10.88 -6.06 8.74
CA ALA A 207 -10.84 -7.52 8.51
C ALA A 207 -11.59 -8.29 9.59
N THR A 208 -11.44 -7.91 10.86
CA THR A 208 -12.22 -8.51 11.96
C THR A 208 -13.73 -8.30 11.76
N VAL A 209 -14.14 -7.11 11.31
CA VAL A 209 -15.55 -6.82 10.98
C VAL A 209 -16.03 -7.65 9.78
N ALA A 210 -15.20 -7.87 8.77
CA ALA A 210 -15.51 -8.74 7.63
C ALA A 210 -15.75 -10.20 8.07
N ASP A 211 -14.87 -10.73 8.92
CA ASP A 211 -14.96 -12.10 9.45
C ASP A 211 -16.24 -12.28 10.27
N LEU A 212 -16.50 -11.34 11.17
CA LEU A 212 -17.71 -11.36 11.98
C LEU A 212 -18.97 -11.22 11.13
N SER A 213 -18.97 -10.34 10.10
CA SER A 213 -20.09 -10.17 9.18
C SER A 213 -20.38 -11.45 8.39
N SER A 214 -19.32 -12.17 7.99
CA SER A 214 -19.43 -13.47 7.35
C SER A 214 -20.02 -14.52 8.31
N GLY A 215 -19.62 -14.49 9.59
CA GLY A 215 -20.23 -15.32 10.65
C GLY A 215 -21.72 -15.02 10.86
N ALA A 216 -22.11 -13.73 10.87
CA ALA A 216 -23.51 -13.32 10.95
C ALA A 216 -24.33 -13.82 9.74
N LEU A 217 -23.75 -13.78 8.54
CA LEU A 217 -24.37 -14.30 7.32
C LEU A 217 -24.59 -15.81 7.39
N SER A 218 -23.55 -16.58 7.73
CA SER A 218 -23.67 -18.04 7.85
C SER A 218 -24.73 -18.43 8.88
N PHE A 219 -24.84 -17.66 9.98
CA PHE A 219 -25.90 -17.85 10.97
C PHE A 219 -27.29 -17.57 10.38
N LEU A 220 -27.48 -16.43 9.71
CA LEU A 220 -28.77 -16.08 9.11
C LEU A 220 -29.17 -17.04 7.99
N GLU A 221 -28.23 -17.50 7.16
CA GLU A 221 -28.46 -18.52 6.14
C GLU A 221 -28.88 -19.85 6.78
N SER A 222 -28.24 -20.27 7.87
CA SER A 222 -28.63 -21.46 8.65
C SER A 222 -30.07 -21.36 9.20
N VAL A 223 -30.42 -20.21 9.79
CA VAL A 223 -31.79 -19.96 10.29
C VAL A 223 -32.80 -19.95 9.14
N ASN A 224 -32.45 -19.33 8.01
CA ASN A 224 -33.31 -19.27 6.82
C ASN A 224 -33.55 -20.67 6.20
N HIS A 225 -32.51 -21.51 6.14
CA HIS A 225 -32.65 -22.91 5.73
C HIS A 225 -33.54 -23.71 6.67
N TYR A 226 -33.39 -23.52 7.99
CA TYR A 226 -34.23 -24.18 8.97
C TYR A 226 -35.71 -23.75 8.87
N ALA A 227 -35.96 -22.46 8.67
CA ALA A 227 -37.31 -21.90 8.51
C ALA A 227 -37.99 -22.23 7.15
N SER A 228 -37.21 -22.62 6.14
CA SER A 228 -37.73 -23.00 4.81
C SER A 228 -37.87 -24.51 4.61
N GLY A 229 -37.17 -25.34 5.40
CA GLY A 229 -36.96 -26.76 5.10
C GLY A 229 -37.79 -27.81 5.86
N THR A 230 -38.87 -27.48 6.60
CA THR A 230 -39.57 -28.51 7.42
C THR A 230 -41.10 -28.39 7.45
N ASP A 231 -41.82 -28.68 6.36
CA ASP A 231 -43.30 -28.71 6.42
C ASP A 231 -43.84 -29.75 7.44
N GLU A 232 -43.23 -30.93 7.55
CA GLU A 232 -43.69 -31.97 8.49
C GLU A 232 -43.43 -31.66 9.97
N TYR A 233 -42.30 -31.03 10.27
CA TYR A 233 -41.93 -30.65 11.65
C TYR A 233 -42.65 -29.37 12.08
N TRP A 234 -42.81 -28.43 11.14
CA TRP A 234 -43.54 -27.19 11.37
C TRP A 234 -45.03 -27.42 11.59
N ASN A 235 -45.64 -28.36 10.87
CA ASN A 235 -47.04 -28.74 11.10
C ASN A 235 -47.27 -29.38 12.48
N LYS A 236 -46.30 -30.15 13.02
CA LYS A 236 -46.37 -30.67 14.41
C LYS A 236 -46.18 -29.58 15.47
N VAL A 237 -45.28 -28.61 15.23
CA VAL A 237 -45.05 -27.47 16.13
C VAL A 237 -46.22 -26.49 16.11
N LYS A 238 -46.82 -26.27 14.94
CA LYS A 238 -48.01 -25.43 14.73
C LYS A 238 -49.27 -26.00 15.41
N GLY A 239 -49.37 -27.33 15.52
CA GLY A 239 -50.41 -27.99 16.30
C GLY A 239 -50.32 -27.78 17.83
N LEU A 240 -49.15 -27.37 18.34
CA LEU A 240 -48.89 -27.15 19.78
C LEU A 240 -48.72 -25.67 20.15
N MET A 241 -48.32 -24.81 19.21
CA MET A 241 -48.22 -23.37 19.39
C MET A 241 -49.48 -22.70 18.83
N LYS A 242 -50.34 -22.17 19.70
CA LYS A 242 -51.54 -21.38 19.33
C LYS A 242 -51.26 -20.06 18.59
N LYS A 243 -50.02 -19.84 18.11
CA LYS A 243 -49.62 -18.61 17.43
C LYS A 243 -48.94 -19.00 16.12
N ASP A 244 -49.68 -18.81 15.03
CA ASP A 244 -49.14 -18.86 13.68
C ASP A 244 -47.96 -17.90 13.58
N VAL A 245 -46.87 -18.35 12.98
CA VAL A 245 -45.79 -17.42 12.65
C VAL A 245 -46.24 -16.55 11.49
N ASP A 246 -46.15 -15.24 11.70
CA ASP A 246 -46.59 -14.23 10.75
C ASP A 246 -45.76 -14.36 9.46
N PRO A 247 -46.37 -14.55 8.27
CA PRO A 247 -45.65 -14.58 6.99
C PRO A 247 -44.75 -13.35 6.77
N LYS A 248 -45.04 -12.22 7.45
CA LYS A 248 -44.17 -11.05 7.47
C LYS A 248 -42.77 -11.36 8.02
N GLU A 249 -42.65 -12.18 9.06
CA GLU A 249 -41.36 -12.50 9.68
C GLU A 249 -40.45 -13.33 8.75
N LYS A 250 -41.04 -14.25 7.97
CA LYS A 250 -40.30 -15.04 6.96
C LYS A 250 -39.79 -14.15 5.82
N SER A 251 -40.59 -13.20 5.33
CA SER A 251 -40.13 -12.24 4.33
C SER A 251 -39.03 -11.32 4.89
N PHE A 252 -39.14 -10.88 6.14
CA PHE A 252 -38.11 -10.06 6.78
C PHE A 252 -36.78 -10.79 6.95
N LEU A 253 -36.76 -12.07 7.33
CA LEU A 253 -35.53 -12.86 7.45
C LEU A 253 -34.84 -13.05 6.10
N SER A 254 -35.61 -13.38 5.06
CA SER A 254 -35.08 -13.50 3.70
C SER A 254 -34.54 -12.18 3.16
N GLU A 255 -35.28 -11.08 3.36
CA GLU A 255 -34.86 -9.73 2.95
C GLU A 255 -33.61 -9.28 3.73
N SER A 256 -33.60 -9.50 5.04
CA SER A 256 -32.47 -9.19 5.91
C SER A 256 -31.19 -9.94 5.51
N THR A 257 -31.32 -11.23 5.20
CA THR A 257 -30.19 -12.06 4.75
C THR A 257 -29.66 -11.56 3.40
N SER A 258 -30.55 -11.24 2.45
CA SER A 258 -30.18 -10.69 1.14
C SER A 258 -29.49 -9.32 1.25
N ASN A 259 -30.05 -8.44 2.10
CA ASN A 259 -29.51 -7.11 2.35
C ASN A 259 -28.13 -7.18 3.03
N LEU A 260 -27.97 -8.03 4.05
CA LEU A 260 -26.67 -8.25 4.69
C LEU A 260 -25.66 -8.82 3.70
N LYS A 261 -26.06 -9.78 2.86
CA LYS A 261 -25.17 -10.41 1.88
C LYS A 261 -24.67 -9.38 0.87
N THR A 262 -25.57 -8.54 0.38
CA THR A 262 -25.24 -7.46 -0.55
C THR A 262 -24.28 -6.45 0.09
N GLN A 263 -24.55 -6.02 1.32
CA GLN A 263 -23.70 -5.05 2.02
C GLN A 263 -22.34 -5.63 2.41
N ALA A 264 -22.29 -6.86 2.89
CA ALA A 264 -21.05 -7.56 3.23
C ALA A 264 -20.19 -7.81 1.99
N ASN A 265 -20.78 -8.19 0.85
CA ASN A 265 -20.04 -8.36 -0.40
C ASN A 265 -19.43 -7.04 -0.88
N ARG A 266 -20.19 -5.93 -0.80
CA ARG A 266 -19.67 -4.59 -1.12
C ARG A 266 -18.55 -4.20 -0.17
N PHE A 267 -18.72 -4.40 1.12
CA PHE A 267 -17.72 -4.13 2.15
C PHE A 267 -16.44 -4.94 1.90
N ASN A 268 -16.55 -6.25 1.67
CA ASN A 268 -15.43 -7.14 1.43
C ASN A 268 -14.68 -6.81 0.13
N GLY A 269 -15.40 -6.45 -0.94
CA GLY A 269 -14.77 -5.99 -2.19
C GLY A 269 -13.95 -4.71 -2.00
N LYS A 270 -14.50 -3.76 -1.24
CA LYS A 270 -13.79 -2.52 -0.87
C LYS A 270 -12.61 -2.79 0.05
N LEU A 271 -12.78 -3.69 1.02
CA LEU A 271 -11.71 -4.07 1.94
C LEU A 271 -10.52 -4.64 1.17
N ARG A 272 -10.72 -5.60 0.25
CA ARG A 272 -9.63 -6.12 -0.59
C ARG A 272 -8.90 -5.04 -1.37
N SER A 273 -9.65 -4.11 -1.97
CA SER A 273 -9.05 -2.98 -2.69
C SER A 273 -8.22 -2.09 -1.74
N PHE A 274 -8.72 -1.86 -0.53
CA PHE A 274 -8.01 -1.12 0.51
C PHE A 274 -6.74 -1.84 0.99
N GLU A 275 -6.75 -3.17 1.11
CA GLU A 275 -5.58 -3.97 1.47
C GLU A 275 -4.48 -3.90 0.41
N GLU A 276 -4.84 -3.97 -0.87
CA GLU A 276 -3.90 -3.84 -1.99
C GLU A 276 -3.23 -2.47 -2.01
N ILE A 277 -4.03 -1.40 -1.84
CA ILE A 277 -3.52 -0.03 -1.74
C ILE A 277 -2.61 0.12 -0.52
N THR A 278 -3.02 -0.41 0.65
CA THR A 278 -2.24 -0.36 1.89
C THR A 278 -0.87 -1.01 1.74
N LYS A 279 -0.79 -2.18 1.08
CA LYS A 279 0.48 -2.85 0.79
C LYS A 279 1.38 -2.02 -0.13
N LYS A 280 0.80 -1.42 -1.18
CA LYS A 280 1.53 -0.56 -2.12
C LYS A 280 2.05 0.69 -1.41
N GLU A 281 1.22 1.36 -0.63
CA GLU A 281 1.58 2.56 0.12
C GLU A 281 2.64 2.28 1.19
N ALA A 282 2.56 1.14 1.88
CA ALA A 282 3.58 0.72 2.83
C ALA A 282 4.96 0.57 2.16
N ALA A 283 5.03 0.00 0.96
CA ALA A 283 6.27 -0.07 0.19
C ALA A 283 6.73 1.32 -0.26
N SER A 284 5.81 2.18 -0.71
CA SER A 284 6.09 3.56 -1.12
C SER A 284 6.67 4.40 0.03
N VAL A 285 6.10 4.33 1.23
CA VAL A 285 6.58 5.06 2.40
C VAL A 285 7.94 4.54 2.84
N LYS A 286 8.16 3.23 2.87
CA LYS A 286 9.47 2.64 3.18
C LYS A 286 10.56 3.07 2.20
N SER A 287 10.22 3.26 0.92
CA SER A 287 11.17 3.76 -0.08
C SER A 287 11.67 5.18 0.21
N LEU A 288 10.98 5.96 1.07
CA LEU A 288 11.43 7.29 1.48
C LEU A 288 12.72 7.23 2.31
N ALA A 289 12.89 6.20 3.14
CA ALA A 289 14.09 6.01 3.95
C ALA A 289 15.35 5.80 3.09
N VAL A 290 15.20 5.18 1.92
CA VAL A 290 16.32 4.98 0.96
C VAL A 290 16.88 6.31 0.47
N TYR A 291 16.05 7.35 0.33
CA TYR A 291 16.54 8.68 -0.03
C TYR A 291 17.36 9.33 1.09
N ASP A 292 17.05 9.02 2.35
CA ASP A 292 17.78 9.53 3.51
C ASP A 292 19.13 8.82 3.68
N GLU A 293 19.16 7.51 3.49
CA GLU A 293 20.40 6.72 3.46
C GLU A 293 21.33 7.19 2.33
N LEU A 294 20.81 7.32 1.11
CA LEU A 294 21.58 7.83 -0.04
C LEU A 294 22.10 9.25 0.17
N ALA A 295 21.34 10.10 0.87
CA ALA A 295 21.78 11.45 1.20
C ALA A 295 22.89 11.44 2.25
N ALA A 296 22.80 10.57 3.27
CA ALA A 296 23.84 10.40 4.28
C ALA A 296 25.15 9.86 3.67
N ASP A 297 25.06 8.87 2.79
CA ASP A 297 26.23 8.30 2.09
C ASP A 297 26.93 9.34 1.21
N LEU A 298 26.18 10.22 0.54
CA LEU A 298 26.74 11.32 -0.25
C LEU A 298 27.46 12.39 0.59
N VAL A 299 27.05 12.56 1.85
CA VAL A 299 27.73 13.46 2.79
C VAL A 299 28.98 12.79 3.34
N ALA A 300 28.93 11.49 3.65
CA ALA A 300 30.08 10.72 4.15
C ALA A 300 31.17 10.48 3.09
N ALA A 301 30.79 10.49 1.80
CA ALA A 301 31.72 10.34 0.68
C ALA A 301 32.45 11.63 0.26
N LYS A 302 32.14 12.77 0.89
CA LYS A 302 32.83 14.06 0.71
C LYS A 302 33.87 14.27 1.79
#